data_AF-A0A928B6B2-F1
#
_entry.id   AF-A0A928B6B2-F1
#
_cell.length_a   1.000
_cell.length_b   1.000
_cell.length_c   1.000
_cell.angle_alpha   90.00
_cell.angle_beta   90.00
_cell.angle_gamma   90.00
#
_symmetry.space_group_name_H-M   'P 1'
#
loop_
_entity.id
_entity.type
_entity.pdbx_description
1 polymer ?
#
loop_
_entity_poly.entity_id
_entity_poly.type
_entity_poly.pdbx_seq_one_letter_code
_entity_poly.pdbx_strand_id
1 'polypeptide(L)'
;MNRYRAIQKAAMEYYYKERNKNIHTPEEIRGAFVTGAIWADVNSGLDLNSMAFGEAIQLMKYGDRIRRSGWKDQGKYIWLKAAEIIPCDLCQDPRLKSIADENGGNIETLGTIYMKTEDNKILAGWTPSQADILSNDWTIVR
;
A
#
# COMPACT_ATOMS: atom_id res chain seq x y z
N MET A 1 -3.74 13.49 -27.14
CA MET A 1 -3.98 13.80 -25.71
C MET A 1 -4.18 12.47 -24.98
N ASN A 2 -3.31 12.12 -24.02
CA ASN A 2 -3.25 10.77 -23.45
C ASN A 2 -4.55 10.47 -22.67
N ARG A 3 -5.30 9.44 -23.10
CA ARG A 3 -6.64 9.06 -22.60
C ARG A 3 -6.66 8.88 -21.08
N TYR A 4 -5.55 8.39 -20.52
CA TYR A 4 -5.32 8.28 -19.08
C TYR A 4 -5.41 9.62 -18.33
N ARG A 5 -4.81 10.69 -18.88
CA ARG A 5 -4.88 12.03 -18.26
C ARG A 5 -6.29 12.62 -18.31
N ALA A 6 -7.08 12.27 -19.33
CA ALA A 6 -8.47 12.73 -19.44
C ALA A 6 -9.36 12.05 -18.39
N ILE A 7 -9.17 10.74 -18.16
CA ILE A 7 -9.90 9.98 -17.14
C ILE A 7 -9.53 10.46 -15.73
N GLN A 8 -8.24 10.63 -15.42
CA GLN A 8 -7.80 11.18 -14.14
C GLN A 8 -8.40 12.57 -13.86
N LYS A 9 -8.45 13.44 -14.88
CA LYS A 9 -9.04 14.78 -14.75
C LYS A 9 -10.55 14.71 -14.46
N ALA A 10 -11.30 13.91 -15.21
CA ALA A 10 -12.74 13.74 -15.02
C ALA A 10 -13.07 13.13 -13.64
N ALA A 11 -12.27 12.16 -13.20
CA ALA A 11 -12.41 11.56 -11.87
C ALA A 11 -12.17 12.60 -10.76
N MET A 12 -11.11 13.41 -10.88
CA MET A 12 -10.82 14.47 -9.89
C MET A 12 -11.93 15.52 -9.84
N GLU A 13 -12.50 15.92 -10.99
CA GLU A 13 -13.64 16.84 -11.04
C GLU A 13 -14.88 16.28 -10.32
N TYR A 14 -15.16 14.98 -10.49
CA TYR A 14 -16.23 14.28 -9.76
C TYR A 14 -15.97 14.24 -8.25
N TYR A 15 -14.75 13.90 -7.82
CA TYR A 15 -14.36 13.92 -6.40
C TYR A 15 -14.64 15.29 -5.75
N TYR A 16 -14.21 16.38 -6.39
CA TYR A 16 -14.43 17.73 -5.86
C TYR A 16 -15.92 18.10 -5.81
N LYS A 17 -16.72 17.63 -6.77
CA LYS A 17 -18.17 17.85 -6.78
C LYS A 17 -18.87 17.11 -5.63
N GLU A 18 -18.52 15.86 -5.38
CA GLU A 18 -19.16 15.05 -4.32
C GLU A 18 -18.68 15.45 -2.91
N ARG A 19 -17.40 15.82 -2.75
CA ARG A 19 -16.86 16.36 -1.48
C ARG A 19 -17.68 17.54 -0.96
N ASN A 20 -18.12 18.43 -1.86
CA ASN A 20 -18.87 19.63 -1.49
C ASN A 20 -20.30 19.35 -1.01
N LYS A 21 -20.79 18.11 -1.13
CA LYS A 21 -22.13 17.73 -0.66
C LYS A 21 -22.17 17.31 0.81
N ASN A 22 -21.02 17.07 1.46
CA ASN A 22 -20.91 16.64 2.88
C ASN A 22 -21.74 15.39 3.28
N ILE A 23 -22.12 14.54 2.32
CA ILE A 23 -22.95 13.34 2.56
C ILE A 23 -22.11 12.12 2.97
N HIS A 24 -20.82 12.11 2.60
CA HIS A 24 -19.88 11.01 2.85
C HIS A 24 -18.59 11.56 3.47
N THR A 25 -17.90 10.74 4.27
CA THR A 25 -16.58 11.09 4.81
C THR A 25 -15.54 11.15 3.69
N PRO A 26 -14.48 11.97 3.83
CA PRO A 26 -13.38 12.03 2.86
C PRO A 26 -12.72 10.66 2.59
N GLU A 27 -12.77 9.74 3.54
CA GLU A 27 -12.26 8.36 3.46
C GLU A 27 -13.19 7.47 2.62
N GLU A 28 -14.51 7.56 2.81
CA GLU A 28 -15.50 6.84 2.00
C GLU A 28 -15.50 7.30 0.55
N ILE A 29 -15.37 8.60 0.30
CA ILE A 29 -15.27 9.17 -1.05
C ILE A 29 -13.97 8.73 -1.72
N ARG A 30 -12.85 8.66 -0.97
CA ARG A 30 -11.57 8.14 -1.48
C ARG A 30 -11.64 6.64 -1.77
N GLY A 31 -12.29 5.84 -0.92
CA GLY A 31 -12.54 4.43 -1.17
C GLY A 31 -13.33 4.22 -2.46
N ALA A 32 -14.45 4.93 -2.61
CA ALA A 32 -15.27 4.89 -3.82
C ALA A 32 -14.55 5.41 -5.07
N PHE A 33 -13.63 6.38 -4.94
CA PHE A 33 -12.78 6.86 -6.02
C PHE A 33 -11.77 5.81 -6.49
N VAL A 34 -11.11 5.11 -5.57
CA VAL A 34 -10.20 4.01 -5.90
C VAL A 34 -10.99 2.87 -6.55
N THR A 35 -12.11 2.45 -5.97
CA THR A 35 -12.95 1.39 -6.55
C THR A 35 -13.57 1.79 -7.89
N GLY A 36 -13.93 3.07 -8.06
CA GLY A 36 -14.52 3.63 -9.28
C GLY A 36 -13.52 3.88 -10.41
N ALA A 37 -12.29 4.31 -10.09
CA ALA A 37 -11.19 4.42 -11.04
C ALA A 37 -10.77 3.03 -11.54
N ILE A 38 -10.69 2.05 -10.62
CA ILE A 38 -10.54 0.63 -10.96
C ILE A 38 -11.66 0.19 -11.93
N TRP A 39 -12.93 0.53 -11.66
CA TRP A 39 -14.07 0.17 -12.51
C TRP A 39 -14.11 0.87 -13.88
N ALA A 40 -13.65 2.13 -13.97
CA ALA A 40 -13.54 2.85 -15.23
C ALA A 40 -12.41 2.26 -16.11
N ASP A 41 -11.34 1.79 -15.48
CA ASP A 41 -10.22 1.14 -16.16
C ASP A 41 -10.59 -0.26 -16.70
N VAL A 42 -11.45 -1.04 -16.00
CA VAL A 42 -12.05 -2.32 -16.48
C VAL A 42 -12.60 -2.20 -17.90
N ASN A 43 -13.25 -1.08 -18.23
CA ASN A 43 -13.98 -0.90 -19.49
C ASN A 43 -13.14 -0.22 -20.58
N SER A 44 -11.89 0.16 -20.29
CA SER A 44 -11.01 0.89 -21.21
C SER A 44 -9.91 0.03 -21.85
N GLY A 45 -9.78 -1.23 -21.42
CA GLY A 45 -8.71 -2.14 -21.85
C GLY A 45 -7.38 -1.95 -21.11
N LEU A 46 -7.40 -1.21 -19.99
CA LEU A 46 -6.29 -1.18 -19.04
C LEU A 46 -6.23 -2.53 -18.30
N ASP A 47 -5.05 -3.15 -18.25
CA ASP A 47 -4.86 -4.42 -17.57
C ASP A 47 -5.20 -4.26 -16.09
N LEU A 48 -6.34 -4.83 -15.68
CA LEU A 48 -6.85 -4.83 -14.30
C LEU A 48 -5.90 -5.44 -13.28
N ASN A 49 -4.86 -6.13 -13.75
CA ASN A 49 -3.84 -6.65 -12.87
C ASN A 49 -2.86 -5.56 -12.42
N SER A 50 -2.77 -4.42 -13.11
CA SER A 50 -1.74 -3.40 -12.91
C SER A 50 -2.30 -2.09 -12.33
N MET A 51 -1.64 -1.54 -11.30
CA MET A 51 -2.06 -0.33 -10.57
C MET A 51 -0.86 0.60 -10.30
N ALA A 52 -1.13 1.87 -9.99
CA ALA A 52 -0.12 2.84 -9.57
C ALA A 52 0.35 2.58 -8.13
N PHE A 53 1.55 3.08 -7.78
CA PHE A 53 2.10 2.89 -6.44
C PHE A 53 1.18 3.42 -5.31
N GLY A 54 0.47 4.52 -5.54
CA GLY A 54 -0.47 5.08 -4.57
C GLY A 54 -1.62 4.13 -4.24
N GLU A 55 -2.12 3.39 -5.23
CA GLU A 55 -3.19 2.40 -5.06
C GLU A 55 -2.65 1.14 -4.35
N ALA A 56 -1.44 0.70 -4.73
CA ALA A 56 -0.73 -0.37 -4.03
C ALA A 56 -0.59 -0.10 -2.53
N ILE A 57 -0.28 1.15 -2.14
CA ILE A 57 -0.22 1.56 -0.74
C ILE A 57 -1.58 1.45 -0.05
N GLN A 58 -2.68 1.80 -0.72
CA GLN A 58 -4.02 1.65 -0.13
C GLN A 58 -4.35 0.18 0.10
N LEU A 59 -4.12 -0.69 -0.88
CA LEU A 59 -4.38 -2.13 -0.72
C LEU A 59 -3.51 -2.74 0.38
N MET A 60 -2.24 -2.35 0.49
CA MET A 60 -1.39 -2.80 1.61
C MET A 60 -1.94 -2.35 2.97
N LYS A 61 -2.56 -1.17 3.08
CA LYS A 61 -3.25 -0.75 4.32
C LYS A 61 -4.48 -1.60 4.64
N TYR A 62 -5.11 -2.21 3.63
CA TYR A 62 -6.17 -3.20 3.81
C TYR A 62 -5.64 -4.62 4.08
N GLY A 63 -4.32 -4.80 4.15
CA GLY A 63 -3.67 -6.08 4.47
C GLY A 63 -3.25 -6.89 3.25
N ASP A 64 -3.42 -6.37 2.03
CA ASP A 64 -3.02 -7.06 0.83
C ASP A 64 -1.49 -7.10 0.68
N ARG A 65 -1.02 -8.18 0.04
CA ARG A 65 0.36 -8.31 -0.44
C ARG A 65 0.39 -7.83 -1.89
N ILE A 66 1.31 -6.93 -2.21
CA ILE A 66 1.39 -6.32 -3.54
C ILE A 66 2.79 -6.54 -4.12
N ARG A 67 2.90 -6.63 -5.45
CA ARG A 67 4.17 -6.79 -6.15
C ARG A 67 4.15 -6.10 -7.50
N ARG A 68 5.32 -5.76 -8.02
CA ARG A 68 5.46 -5.39 -9.44
C ARG A 68 5.26 -6.59 -10.35
N SER A 69 4.85 -6.35 -11.59
CA SER A 69 4.61 -7.42 -12.57
C SER A 69 5.87 -8.26 -12.80
N GLY A 70 7.04 -7.63 -12.93
CA GLY A 70 8.33 -8.33 -13.07
C GLY A 70 8.82 -9.07 -11.81
N TRP A 71 8.15 -8.91 -10.67
CA TRP A 71 8.49 -9.62 -9.43
C TRP A 71 7.76 -10.95 -9.28
N LYS A 72 6.74 -11.22 -10.11
CA LYS A 72 5.94 -12.44 -10.05
C LYS A 72 6.81 -13.69 -10.14
N ASP A 73 7.65 -13.75 -11.17
CA ASP A 73 8.51 -14.92 -11.43
C ASP A 73 9.71 -14.99 -10.47
N GLN A 74 10.02 -13.87 -9.79
CA GLN A 74 11.03 -13.80 -8.73
C GLN A 74 10.47 -14.15 -7.35
N GLY A 75 9.16 -14.35 -7.20
CA GLY A 75 8.53 -14.65 -5.92
C GLY A 75 8.65 -13.52 -4.88
N LYS A 76 8.88 -12.27 -5.34
CA LYS A 76 9.03 -11.08 -4.51
C LYS A 76 7.69 -10.38 -4.32
N TYR A 77 7.47 -9.85 -3.12
CA TYR A 77 6.33 -9.01 -2.82
C TYR A 77 6.57 -8.18 -1.56
N ILE A 78 5.73 -7.16 -1.40
CA ILE A 78 5.71 -6.28 -0.24
C ILE A 78 4.36 -6.35 0.46
N TRP A 79 4.36 -6.03 1.75
CA TRP A 79 3.14 -5.85 2.54
C TRP A 79 3.39 -4.86 3.68
N LEU A 80 2.31 -4.30 4.22
CA LEU A 80 2.40 -3.45 5.39
C LEU A 80 2.31 -4.31 6.65
N LYS A 81 3.36 -4.27 7.47
CA LYS A 81 3.24 -4.67 8.87
C LYS A 81 2.68 -3.49 9.64
N ALA A 82 1.49 -3.64 10.22
CA ALA A 82 0.85 -2.59 11.00
C ALA A 82 1.66 -2.23 12.25
N ALA A 83 1.45 -1.01 12.74
CA ALA A 83 1.91 -0.59 14.05
C ALA A 83 1.27 -1.49 15.12
N GLU A 84 2.06 -1.90 16.10
CA GLU A 84 1.60 -2.75 17.20
C GLU A 84 2.40 -2.50 18.47
N ILE A 85 1.81 -2.88 19.60
CA ILE A 85 2.49 -2.92 20.90
C ILE A 85 3.00 -4.35 21.10
N ILE A 86 4.32 -4.49 21.26
CA ILE A 86 4.99 -5.77 21.48
C ILE A 86 5.39 -5.87 22.96
N PRO A 87 4.90 -6.88 23.70
CA PRO A 87 5.37 -7.17 25.05
C PRO A 87 6.86 -7.54 25.06
N CYS A 88 7.60 -7.10 26.09
CA CYS A 88 9.05 -7.36 26.23
C CYS A 88 9.40 -8.86 26.13
N ASP A 89 8.54 -9.75 26.64
CA ASP A 89 8.75 -11.20 26.62
C ASP A 89 8.85 -11.79 25.20
N LEU A 90 8.29 -11.11 24.20
CA LEU A 90 8.38 -11.51 22.79
C LEU A 90 9.59 -10.91 22.07
N CYS A 91 10.25 -9.92 22.66
CA CYS A 91 11.45 -9.32 22.10
C CYS A 91 12.63 -10.29 22.31
N GLN A 92 13.31 -10.70 21.24
CA GLN A 92 14.54 -11.49 21.36
C GLN A 92 15.81 -10.64 21.23
N ASP A 93 15.70 -9.47 20.59
CA ASP A 93 16.81 -8.54 20.44
C ASP A 93 17.12 -7.84 21.78
N PRO A 94 18.36 -7.92 22.31
CA PRO A 94 18.73 -7.33 23.59
C PRO A 94 18.53 -5.80 23.68
N ARG A 95 18.68 -5.07 22.57
CA ARG A 95 18.46 -3.62 22.54
C ARG A 95 16.97 -3.31 22.59
N LEU A 96 16.14 -4.07 21.88
CA LEU A 96 14.69 -3.93 21.98
C LEU A 96 14.22 -4.23 23.41
N LYS A 97 14.74 -5.28 24.07
CA LYS A 97 14.43 -5.57 25.48
C LYS A 97 14.74 -4.38 26.39
N SER A 98 15.94 -3.80 26.28
CA SER A 98 16.32 -2.63 27.08
C SER A 98 15.34 -1.46 26.90
N ILE A 99 14.93 -1.18 25.66
CA ILE A 99 13.94 -0.13 25.36
C ILE A 99 12.57 -0.49 25.94
N ALA A 100 12.16 -1.76 25.86
CA ALA A 100 10.90 -2.23 26.43
C ALA A 100 10.88 -2.06 27.95
N ASP A 101 11.98 -2.43 28.62
CA ASP A 101 12.13 -2.33 30.07
C ASP A 101 12.05 -0.87 30.54
N GLU A 102 12.69 0.05 29.81
CA GLU A 102 12.59 1.51 30.03
C GLU A 102 11.16 2.03 29.84
N ASN A 103 10.38 1.41 28.93
CA ASN A 103 9.01 1.78 28.59
C ASN A 103 7.94 1.02 29.41
N GLY A 104 8.31 0.39 30.53
CA GLY A 104 7.36 -0.31 31.39
C GLY A 104 6.93 -1.68 30.85
N GLY A 105 7.81 -2.36 30.12
CA GLY A 105 7.66 -3.74 29.65
C GLY A 105 7.04 -3.89 28.25
N ASN A 106 6.84 -2.81 27.51
CA ASN A 106 6.24 -2.83 26.18
C ASN A 106 7.00 -1.95 25.18
N ILE A 107 6.95 -2.31 23.90
CA ILE A 107 7.46 -1.49 22.80
C ILE A 107 6.32 -1.14 21.85
N GLU A 108 6.09 0.15 21.64
CA GLU A 108 5.24 0.61 20.54
C GLU A 108 6.05 0.65 19.25
N THR A 109 5.61 -0.11 18.24
CA THR A 109 6.26 -0.18 16.93
C THR A 109 5.47 0.61 15.88
N LEU A 110 6.19 1.25 14.96
CA LEU A 110 5.58 1.95 13.84
C LEU A 110 5.28 1.00 12.68
N GLY A 111 4.23 1.33 11.92
CA GLY A 111 3.90 0.63 10.70
C GLY A 111 5.05 0.67 9.71
N THR A 112 5.41 -0.47 9.14
CA THR A 112 6.61 -0.64 8.30
C THR A 112 6.29 -1.52 7.11
N ILE A 113 6.77 -1.15 5.93
CA ILE A 113 6.66 -2.00 4.74
C ILE A 113 7.75 -3.06 4.80
N TYR A 114 7.34 -4.31 4.70
CA TYR A 114 8.23 -5.46 4.64
C TYR A 114 8.29 -5.94 3.19
N MET A 115 9.43 -6.52 2.82
CA MET A 115 9.60 -7.17 1.52
C MET A 115 10.07 -8.60 1.73
N LYS A 116 9.46 -9.53 1.01
CA LYS A 116 10.03 -10.86 0.78
C LYS A 116 10.89 -10.79 -0.47
N THR A 117 12.16 -11.17 -0.35
CA THR A 117 13.10 -11.24 -1.47
C THR A 117 12.95 -12.56 -2.24
N GLU A 118 13.62 -12.65 -3.39
CA GLU A 118 13.69 -13.88 -4.20
C GLU A 118 14.35 -15.04 -3.44
N ASP A 119 15.31 -14.74 -2.57
CA ASP A 119 15.98 -15.70 -1.68
C ASP A 119 15.12 -16.15 -0.47
N ASN A 120 13.84 -15.82 -0.42
CA ASN A 120 12.97 -16.04 0.75
C ASN A 120 13.45 -15.34 2.04
N LYS A 121 14.24 -14.27 1.93
CA LYS A 121 14.63 -13.43 3.07
C LYS A 121 13.62 -12.31 3.26
N ILE A 122 13.53 -11.81 4.49
CA ILE A 122 12.67 -10.68 4.84
C ILE A 122 13.51 -9.43 5.03
N LEU A 123 13.21 -8.39 4.26
CA LEU A 123 13.72 -7.04 4.48
C LEU A 123 12.66 -6.24 5.24
N ALA A 124 12.96 -5.92 6.50
CA ALA A 124 12.17 -4.98 7.30
C ALA A 124 12.57 -3.54 6.94
N GLY A 125 11.59 -2.68 6.65
CA GLY A 125 11.87 -1.29 6.26
C GLY A 125 12.18 -1.14 4.77
N TRP A 126 11.46 -1.85 3.90
CA TRP A 126 11.61 -1.67 2.47
C TRP A 126 11.31 -0.22 2.08
N THR A 127 12.26 0.39 1.37
CA THR A 127 12.17 1.77 0.91
C THR A 127 11.97 1.76 -0.60
N PRO A 128 10.87 2.33 -1.12
CA PRO A 128 10.63 2.36 -2.55
C PRO A 128 11.65 3.26 -3.25
N SER A 129 12.20 2.80 -4.36
CA SER A 129 12.98 3.67 -5.24
C SER A 129 12.07 4.64 -6.00
N GLN A 130 12.66 5.66 -6.62
CA GLN A 130 11.91 6.54 -7.53
C GLN A 130 11.26 5.77 -8.68
N ALA A 131 11.91 4.71 -9.17
CA ALA A 131 11.34 3.84 -10.20
C ALA A 131 10.11 3.08 -9.68
N ASP A 132 10.14 2.61 -8.44
CA ASP A 132 9.02 1.92 -7.81
C ASP A 132 7.81 2.86 -7.63
N ILE A 133 8.05 4.09 -7.16
CA ILE A 133 7.02 5.12 -6.95
C ILE A 133 6.34 5.50 -8.27
N LEU A 134 7.11 5.62 -9.35
CA LEU A 134 6.61 6.05 -10.67
C LEU A 134 6.06 4.90 -11.53
N SER A 135 6.13 3.66 -11.05
CA SER A 135 5.62 2.49 -11.77
C SER A 135 4.10 2.35 -11.67
N ASN A 136 3.50 1.81 -12.73
CA ASN A 136 2.06 1.51 -12.82
C ASN A 136 1.80 0.00 -13.03
N ASP A 137 2.78 -0.84 -12.70
CA ASP A 137 2.74 -2.30 -12.94
C ASP A 137 2.53 -3.10 -11.64
N TRP A 138 1.95 -2.47 -10.60
CA TRP A 138 1.72 -3.11 -9.30
C TRP A 138 0.48 -4.01 -9.34
N THR A 139 0.55 -5.18 -8.70
CA THR A 139 -0.45 -6.24 -8.79
C THR A 139 -0.64 -6.92 -7.43
N ILE A 140 -1.85 -7.40 -7.11
CA ILE A 140 -2.09 -8.19 -5.89
C ILE A 140 -1.44 -9.58 -6.01
N VAL A 141 -0.83 -10.05 -4.92
CA VAL A 141 -0.37 -11.43 -4.79
C VAL A 141 -1.52 -12.30 -4.29
N ARG A 142 -2.10 -13.06 -5.21
CA ARG A 142 -3.06 -14.13 -4.91
C ARG A 142 -2.37 -15.28 -4.19
#